data_AF-A0A9Q4A8X5-F1
#
_entry.id   AF-A0A9Q4A8X5-F1
#
_cell.length_a   1.000
_cell.length_b   1.000
_cell.length_c   1.000
_cell.angle_alpha   90.00
_cell.angle_beta   90.00
_cell.angle_gamma   90.00
#
_symmetry.space_group_name_H-M   'P 1'
#
loop_
_entity.id
_entity.type
_entity.pdbx_description
1 polymer ?
#
loop_
_entity_poly.entity_id
_entity_poly.type
_entity_poly.pdbx_seq_one_letter_code
_entity_poly.pdbx_strand_id
1 'polypeptide(L)'
;MSRNGTLLCTGLVLVSSIAFAEDKPATFDAFVQAEASKVMQENRIAGLSIAITHNGKQQFYNYGVASKATGQPVTSDTLFEL
;
A
#
# COMPACT_ATOMS: atom_id res chain seq x y z
N MET A 1 -2.60 39.61 61.77
CA MET A 1 -3.87 39.01 61.28
C MET A 1 -4.37 39.91 60.15
N SER A 2 -4.57 39.57 58.87
CA SER A 2 -4.61 38.31 58.12
C SER A 2 -4.37 38.61 56.62
N ARG A 3 -3.39 37.89 56.03
CA ARG A 3 -3.21 37.34 54.66
C ARG A 3 -4.01 37.85 53.43
N ASN A 4 -3.22 38.25 52.43
CA ASN A 4 -3.10 37.77 51.03
C ASN A 4 -4.28 37.84 50.05
N GLY A 5 -4.00 38.42 48.87
CA GLY A 5 -4.82 38.30 47.65
C GLY A 5 -3.97 38.26 46.37
N THR A 6 -2.96 37.39 46.30
CA THR A 6 -2.36 36.98 45.02
C THR A 6 -3.24 35.87 44.47
N LEU A 7 -3.83 36.02 43.27
CA LEU A 7 -4.08 34.87 42.40
C LEU A 7 -4.07 35.33 40.94
N LEU A 8 -2.94 35.05 40.30
CA LEU A 8 -2.60 35.35 38.93
C LEU A 8 -3.16 34.24 38.02
N CYS A 9 -3.91 34.66 37.00
CA CYS A 9 -4.36 33.97 35.79
C CYS A 9 -4.07 32.46 35.64
N THR A 10 -5.13 31.64 35.68
CA THR A 10 -5.13 30.26 35.16
C THR A 10 -5.04 30.29 33.64
N GLY A 11 -3.86 29.94 33.09
CA GLY A 11 -3.67 29.72 31.65
C GLY A 11 -4.29 28.39 31.21
N LEU A 12 -5.21 28.46 30.25
CA LEU A 12 -5.79 27.29 29.58
C LEU A 12 -4.77 26.70 28.60
N VAL A 13 -4.19 25.54 28.92
CA VAL A 13 -3.33 24.79 27.98
C VAL A 13 -4.23 23.99 27.05
N LEU A 14 -4.34 24.42 25.80
CA LEU A 14 -4.96 23.63 24.73
C LEU A 14 -3.98 22.51 24.34
N VAL A 15 -4.22 21.30 24.84
CA VAL A 15 -3.60 20.09 24.28
C VAL A 15 -4.22 19.85 22.91
N SER A 16 -3.48 20.18 21.86
CA SER A 16 -3.79 19.74 20.50
C SER A 16 -3.67 18.22 20.47
N SER A 17 -4.78 17.52 20.28
CA SER A 17 -4.76 16.07 20.06
C SER A 17 -4.04 15.78 18.75
N ILE A 18 -2.91 15.08 18.81
CA ILE A 18 -2.26 14.50 17.63
C ILE A 18 -3.18 13.38 17.13
N ALA A 19 -3.93 13.64 16.06
CA ALA A 19 -4.66 12.61 15.36
C ALA A 19 -3.64 11.73 14.62
N PHE A 20 -3.32 10.56 15.17
CA PHE A 20 -2.66 9.51 14.41
C PHE A 20 -3.68 8.99 13.40
N ALA A 21 -3.40 9.16 12.11
CA ALA A 21 -4.15 8.43 11.10
C ALA A 21 -3.86 6.94 11.30
N GLU A 22 -4.87 6.15 11.65
CA GLU A 22 -4.76 4.69 11.59
C GLU A 22 -4.48 4.30 10.14
N ASP A 23 -3.35 3.62 9.93
CA ASP A 23 -3.00 3.05 8.64
C ASP A 23 -4.08 2.00 8.31
N LYS A 24 -4.94 2.32 7.34
CA LYS A 24 -5.98 1.38 6.89
C LYS A 24 -5.27 0.08 6.50
N PRO A 25 -5.74 -1.10 6.93
CA PRO A 25 -5.11 -2.36 6.52
C PRO A 25 -5.03 -2.40 4.99
N ALA A 26 -3.84 -2.76 4.48
CA ALA A 26 -3.61 -2.83 3.05
C ALA A 26 -4.64 -3.75 2.39
N THR A 27 -5.22 -3.30 1.27
CA THR A 27 -6.16 -4.13 0.50
C THR A 27 -5.42 -5.34 -0.07
N PHE A 28 -6.16 -6.41 -0.39
CA PHE A 28 -5.56 -7.57 -1.05
C PHE A 28 -4.86 -7.20 -2.37
N ASP A 29 -5.42 -6.26 -3.14
CA ASP A 29 -4.81 -5.76 -4.37
C ASP A 29 -3.47 -5.04 -4.09
N ALA A 30 -3.40 -4.24 -3.02
CA ALA A 30 -2.17 -3.58 -2.60
C ALA A 30 -1.11 -4.59 -2.12
N PHE A 31 -1.54 -5.64 -1.42
CA PHE A 31 -0.67 -6.74 -1.03
C PHE A 31 -0.08 -7.46 -2.25
N VAL A 32 -0.91 -7.87 -3.21
CA VAL A 32 -0.44 -8.54 -4.44
C VAL A 32 0.52 -7.65 -5.21
N GLN A 33 0.21 -6.35 -5.34
CA GLN A 33 1.12 -5.40 -5.99
C GLN A 33 2.47 -5.29 -5.29
N ALA A 34 2.49 -5.18 -3.96
CA ALA A 34 3.71 -5.06 -3.17
C ALA A 34 4.62 -6.30 -3.33
N GLU A 35 4.05 -7.50 -3.15
CA GLU A 35 4.81 -8.74 -3.22
C GLU A 35 5.25 -9.06 -4.66
N ALA A 36 4.40 -8.82 -5.66
CA ALA A 36 4.78 -8.97 -7.06
C ALA A 36 5.95 -8.04 -7.43
N SER A 37 5.87 -6.76 -7.03
CA SER A 37 6.93 -5.77 -7.31
C SER A 37 8.26 -6.19 -6.68
N LYS A 38 8.22 -6.68 -5.44
CA LYS A 38 9.40 -7.18 -4.72
C LYS A 38 10.05 -8.35 -5.46
N VAL A 39 9.29 -9.39 -5.79
CA VAL A 39 9.83 -10.57 -6.50
C VAL A 39 10.35 -10.21 -7.88
N MET A 40 9.65 -9.33 -8.61
CA MET A 40 10.10 -8.86 -9.92
C MET A 40 11.44 -8.13 -9.83
N GLN A 41 11.62 -7.27 -8.82
CA GLN A 41 12.85 -6.54 -8.62
C GLN A 41 14.02 -7.47 -8.23
N GLU A 42 13.81 -8.34 -7.24
CA GLU A 42 14.83 -9.26 -6.74
C GLU A 42 15.36 -10.19 -7.84
N ASN A 43 14.48 -10.62 -8.75
CA ASN A 43 14.79 -11.60 -9.78
C ASN A 43 14.92 -11.01 -11.19
N ARG A 44 14.82 -9.68 -11.34
CA ARG A 44 14.87 -8.98 -12.63
C ARG A 44 13.86 -9.52 -13.66
N ILE A 45 12.66 -9.87 -13.20
CA ILE A 45 11.57 -10.37 -14.05
C ILE A 45 10.98 -9.19 -14.82
N ALA A 46 11.01 -9.27 -16.16
CA ALA A 46 10.56 -8.19 -17.03
C ALA A 46 9.03 -8.08 -17.11
N GLY A 47 8.33 -9.21 -17.01
CA GLY A 47 6.88 -9.29 -17.08
C GLY A 47 6.34 -10.45 -16.26
N LEU A 48 5.22 -10.23 -15.58
CA LEU A 48 4.59 -11.20 -14.68
C LEU A 48 3.07 -11.13 -14.82
N SER A 49 2.42 -12.28 -14.92
CA SER A 49 0.96 -12.41 -14.82
C SER A 49 0.61 -13.32 -13.65
N ILE A 50 -0.37 -12.91 -12.85
CA ILE A 50 -0.89 -13.66 -11.70
C ILE A 50 -2.40 -13.79 -11.87
N ALA A 51 -2.90 -15.01 -11.91
CA ALA A 51 -4.34 -15.30 -11.88
C ALA A 51 -4.71 -15.97 -10.55
N ILE A 52 -5.69 -15.39 -9.84
CA ILE A 52 -6.20 -15.91 -8.57
C ILE A 52 -7.67 -16.24 -8.74
N THR A 53 -8.06 -17.47 -8.43
CA THR A 53 -9.46 -17.87 -8.31
C THR A 53 -9.78 -18.14 -6.85
N HIS A 54 -10.75 -17.42 -6.30
CA HIS A 54 -11.24 -17.64 -4.93
C HIS A 54 -12.77 -17.55 -4.92
N ASN A 55 -13.44 -18.59 -4.42
CA ASN A 55 -14.90 -18.70 -4.40
C ASN A 55 -15.56 -18.45 -5.77
N GLY A 56 -14.96 -18.99 -6.84
CA GLY A 56 -15.46 -18.83 -8.22
C GLY A 56 -15.23 -17.46 -8.84
N LYS A 57 -14.68 -16.48 -8.10
CA LYS A 57 -14.28 -15.18 -8.64
C LYS A 57 -12.83 -15.23 -9.09
N GLN A 58 -12.58 -14.83 -10.34
CA GLN A 58 -11.25 -14.67 -10.90
C GLN A 58 -10.78 -13.23 -10.79
N GLN A 59 -9.51 -13.04 -10.42
CA GLN A 59 -8.82 -11.76 -10.46
C GLN A 59 -7.47 -11.97 -11.16
N PHE A 60 -7.12 -11.00 -12.00
CA PHE A 60 -5.88 -11.01 -12.76
C PHE A 60 -5.05 -9.78 -12.40
N TYR A 61 -3.75 -9.99 -12.23
CA TYR A 61 -2.77 -8.96 -11.98
C TYR A 61 -1.64 -9.11 -12.99
N ASN A 62 -1.45 -8.10 -13.83
CA ASN A 62 -0.48 -8.12 -14.91
C ASN A 62 0.51 -6.97 -14.73
N TYR A 63 1.79 -7.29 -14.79
CA TYR A 63 2.87 -6.35 -14.52
C TYR A 63 3.97 -6.44 -15.59
N GLY A 64 4.57 -5.29 -15.91
CA GLY A 64 5.71 -5.22 -16.80
C GLY A 64 5.39 -5.54 -18.26
N VAL A 65 6.38 -6.08 -18.97
CA VAL A 65 6.35 -6.29 -20.42
C VAL A 65 6.64 -7.74 -20.79
N ALA A 66 5.89 -8.26 -21.77
CA ALA A 66 6.10 -9.54 -22.39
C ALA A 66 7.34 -9.54 -23.31
N SER A 67 7.70 -8.38 -23.86
CA SER A 67 8.88 -8.20 -24.70
C SER A 67 9.62 -6.93 -24.35
N LYS A 68 10.90 -7.07 -23.97
CA LYS A 68 11.79 -5.92 -23.76
C LYS A 68 12.11 -5.16 -25.05
N ALA A 69 12.04 -5.83 -26.20
CA ALA A 69 12.35 -5.22 -27.49
C ALA A 69 11.23 -4.30 -27.99
N THR A 70 9.97 -4.71 -27.80
CA THR A 70 8.81 -3.96 -28.29
C THR A 70 8.10 -3.17 -27.20
N GLY A 71 8.42 -3.43 -25.93
CA GLY A 71 7.70 -2.84 -24.78
C GLY A 71 6.27 -3.34 -24.65
N GLN A 72 5.90 -4.43 -25.32
CA GLN A 72 4.54 -4.98 -25.28
C GLN A 72 4.17 -5.35 -23.85
N PRO A 73 3.09 -4.80 -23.28
CA PRO A 73 2.69 -5.08 -21.91
C PRO A 73 2.26 -6.54 -21.73
N VAL A 74 2.46 -7.08 -20.52
CA VAL A 74 1.82 -8.34 -20.14
C VAL A 74 0.32 -8.12 -19.97
N THR A 75 -0.45 -9.10 -20.43
CA THR A 75 -1.90 -9.20 -20.26
C THR A 75 -2.25 -10.61 -19.76
N SER A 76 -3.50 -10.81 -19.33
CA SER A 76 -3.98 -12.14 -18.93
C SER A 76 -3.96 -13.16 -20.06
N ASP A 77 -3.84 -12.70 -21.31
CA ASP A 77 -3.79 -13.54 -22.51
C ASP A 77 -2.36 -13.70 -23.06
N THR A 78 -1.35 -13.15 -22.36
CA THR A 78 0.06 -13.31 -22.76
C THR A 78 0.46 -14.78 -22.62
N LEU A 79 1.04 -15.34 -23.67
CA LEU A 79 1.52 -16.73 -23.68
C LEU A 79 2.88 -16.82 -22.98
N PHE A 80 3.00 -17.75 -22.03
CA PHE A 80 4.24 -18.10 -21.33
C PHE A 80 4.56 -19.58 -21.53
N GLU A 81 5.85 -19.93 -21.53
CA GLU A 81 6.31 -21.32 -21.44
C GLU A 81 6.03 -21.88 -20.03
N LEU A 82 5.67 -23.17 -19.92
CA LEU A 82 5.34 -23.86 -18.66
C LEU A 82 6.44 -24.80 -18.18
#